data_AF-A0A6N7KWV4-F1
#
_entry.id   AF-A0A6N7KWV4-F1
#
_cell.length_a   1.000
_cell.length_b   1.000
_cell.length_c   1.000
_cell.angle_alpha   90.00
_cell.angle_beta   90.00
_cell.angle_gamma   90.00
#
_symmetry.space_group_name_H-M   'P 1'
#
loop_
_entity.id
_entity.type
_entity.pdbx_description
1 polymer ?
#
loop_
_entity_poly.entity_id
_entity_poly.type
_entity_poly.pdbx_seq_one_letter_code
_entity_poly.pdbx_strand_id
1 'polypeptide(L)'
;MNDDQTVALIQQAIGSAAHGDIDTAARALESLGQASDNNRMYGVCCAIATTGTHTLRLLYGSQAPTADNGAMWATTELTPGAFAADPAEAFAMRFLVAYSNGDTDTCLALFETALKAGGEQYVSSVCALLTAVAKLVRLALDEKAAGRLPA
;
A
#
# COMPACT_ATOMS: atom_id res chain seq x y z
N MET A 1 7.83 -17.18 -11.93
CA MET A 1 8.38 -16.28 -10.91
C MET A 1 8.35 -16.98 -9.56
N ASN A 2 9.47 -17.04 -8.84
CA ASN A 2 9.52 -17.56 -7.47
C ASN A 2 9.27 -16.43 -6.45
N ASP A 3 9.23 -16.77 -5.16
CA ASP A 3 8.88 -15.80 -4.12
C ASP A 3 9.96 -14.73 -3.92
N ASP A 4 11.24 -15.11 -4.02
CA ASP A 4 12.36 -14.16 -3.94
C ASP A 4 12.31 -13.10 -5.04
N GLN A 5 12.01 -13.51 -6.28
CA GLN A 5 11.83 -12.59 -7.41
C GLN A 5 10.63 -11.66 -7.19
N THR A 6 9.53 -12.19 -6.62
CA THR A 6 8.34 -11.41 -6.30
C THR A 6 8.68 -10.33 -5.27
N VAL A 7 9.38 -10.70 -4.19
CA VAL A 7 9.81 -9.77 -3.15
C VAL A 7 10.75 -8.69 -3.71
N ALA A 8 11.72 -9.08 -4.55
CA ALA A 8 12.65 -8.14 -5.16
C ALA A 8 11.91 -7.10 -6.03
N LEU A 9 10.93 -7.54 -6.83
CA LEU A 9 10.13 -6.63 -7.64
C LEU A 9 9.23 -5.71 -6.81
N ILE A 10 8.66 -6.20 -5.71
CA ILE A 10 7.88 -5.35 -4.78
C ILE A 10 8.77 -4.27 -4.16
N GLN A 11 9.95 -4.65 -3.68
CA GLN A 11 10.92 -3.71 -3.10
C GLN A 11 11.38 -2.69 -4.13
N GLN A 12 11.64 -3.12 -5.36
CA GLN A 12 11.99 -2.23 -6.47
C GLN A 12 10.84 -1.27 -6.78
N ALA A 13 9.61 -1.76 -6.88
CA ALA A 13 8.44 -0.92 -7.16
C ALA A 13 8.25 0.17 -6.11
N ILE A 14 8.27 -0.20 -4.82
CA ILE A 14 8.12 0.74 -3.71
C ILE A 14 9.30 1.70 -3.65
N GLY A 15 10.53 1.18 -3.73
CA GLY A 15 11.76 1.97 -3.65
C GLY A 15 11.85 3.01 -4.76
N SER A 16 11.62 2.60 -6.01
CA SER A 16 11.62 3.50 -7.17
C SER A 16 10.50 4.54 -7.08
N ALA A 17 9.28 4.13 -6.74
CA ALA A 17 8.16 5.06 -6.58
C ALA A 17 8.41 6.08 -5.46
N ALA A 18 8.95 5.64 -4.33
CA ALA A 18 9.34 6.54 -3.24
C ALA A 18 10.40 7.53 -3.72
N HIS A 19 11.36 7.10 -4.55
CA HIS A 19 12.41 7.96 -5.10
C HIS A 19 11.98 8.88 -6.25
N GLY A 20 10.74 8.75 -6.73
CA GLY A 20 10.22 9.50 -7.89
C GLY A 20 10.61 8.89 -9.25
N ASP A 21 11.22 7.71 -9.26
CA ASP A 21 11.50 6.92 -10.47
C ASP A 21 10.25 6.12 -10.88
N ILE A 22 9.30 6.82 -11.50
CA ILE A 22 8.00 6.26 -11.87
C ILE A 22 8.14 5.18 -12.95
N ASP A 23 9.07 5.33 -13.90
CA ASP A 23 9.26 4.37 -15.00
C ASP A 23 9.75 3.02 -14.48
N THR A 24 10.69 3.00 -13.54
CA THR A 24 11.17 1.75 -12.94
C THR A 24 10.09 1.13 -12.04
N ALA A 25 9.34 1.95 -11.30
CA ALA A 25 8.22 1.45 -10.50
C ALA A 25 7.13 0.81 -11.36
N ALA A 26 6.75 1.46 -12.47
CA ALA A 26 5.76 0.96 -13.41
C ALA A 26 6.19 -0.37 -14.04
N ARG A 27 7.44 -0.48 -14.51
CA ARG A 27 7.97 -1.72 -15.09
C ARG A 27 8.02 -2.88 -14.10
N ALA A 28 8.37 -2.60 -12.84
CA ALA A 28 8.36 -3.61 -11.78
C ALA A 28 6.93 -4.11 -11.50
N LEU A 29 5.96 -3.18 -11.41
CA LEU A 29 4.56 -3.53 -11.20
C LEU A 29 3.95 -4.27 -12.39
N GLU A 30 4.29 -3.88 -13.61
CA GLU A 30 3.90 -4.60 -14.83
C GLU A 30 4.44 -6.03 -14.82
N SER A 31 5.71 -6.22 -14.48
CA SER A 31 6.33 -7.55 -14.37
C SER A 31 5.63 -8.42 -13.33
N LEU A 32 5.24 -7.84 -12.19
CA LEU A 32 4.43 -8.51 -11.18
C LEU A 32 3.06 -8.91 -11.73
N GLY A 33 2.38 -8.00 -12.42
CA GLY A 33 1.06 -8.25 -13.02
C GLY A 33 1.09 -9.36 -14.09
N GLN A 34 2.10 -9.36 -14.96
CA GLN A 34 2.25 -10.39 -16.01
C GLN A 34 2.56 -11.78 -15.44
N ALA A 35 3.23 -11.86 -14.29
CA ALA A 35 3.68 -13.11 -13.68
C ALA A 35 2.75 -13.65 -12.57
N SER A 36 1.60 -13.00 -12.35
CA SER A 36 0.69 -13.29 -11.24
C SER A 36 -0.71 -13.62 -11.72
N ASP A 37 -1.34 -14.60 -11.07
CA ASP A 37 -2.79 -14.73 -11.08
C ASP A 37 -3.42 -13.79 -10.03
N ASN A 38 -4.74 -13.81 -9.91
CA ASN A 38 -5.46 -12.96 -8.96
C ASN A 38 -5.03 -13.22 -7.50
N ASN A 39 -4.79 -14.49 -7.12
CA ASN A 39 -4.37 -14.83 -5.76
C ASN A 39 -2.97 -14.32 -5.46
N ARG A 40 -2.06 -14.43 -6.43
CA ARG A 40 -0.70 -13.91 -6.28
C ARG A 40 -0.69 -12.38 -6.25
N MET A 41 -1.51 -11.71 -7.06
CA MET A 41 -1.62 -10.24 -6.97
C MET A 41 -2.27 -9.77 -5.67
N TYR A 42 -3.20 -10.54 -5.09
CA TYR A 42 -3.67 -10.27 -3.73
C TYR A 42 -2.51 -10.34 -2.73
N GLY A 43 -1.66 -11.36 -2.82
CA GLY A 43 -0.44 -11.48 -2.02
C GLY A 43 0.53 -10.30 -2.21
N VAL A 44 0.68 -9.81 -3.45
CA VAL A 44 1.47 -8.60 -3.75
C VAL A 44 0.87 -7.37 -3.06
N CYS A 45 -0.45 -7.17 -3.13
CA CYS A 45 -1.12 -6.07 -2.43
C CYS A 45 -0.91 -6.14 -0.92
N CYS A 46 -1.00 -7.35 -0.34
CA CYS A 46 -0.70 -7.59 1.07
C CYS A 46 0.75 -7.21 1.41
N ALA A 47 1.72 -7.63 0.60
CA ALA A 47 3.14 -7.31 0.84
C ALA A 47 3.44 -5.80 0.73
N ILE A 48 2.79 -5.09 -0.19
CA ILE A 48 2.83 -3.62 -0.27
C ILE A 48 2.24 -3.02 1.02
N ALA A 49 1.07 -3.48 1.45
CA ALA A 49 0.42 -3.02 2.68
C ALA A 49 1.21 -3.35 3.95
N THR A 50 1.96 -4.47 4.00
CA THR A 50 2.91 -4.78 5.07
C THR A 50 3.96 -3.69 5.19
N THR A 51 4.54 -3.27 4.07
CA THR A 51 5.52 -2.19 4.04
C THR A 51 4.90 -0.90 4.56
N GLY A 52 3.71 -0.54 4.07
CA GLY A 52 2.97 0.64 4.55
C GLY A 52 2.68 0.59 6.05
N THR A 53 2.24 -0.55 6.58
CA THR A 53 1.95 -0.76 8.01
C THR A 53 3.20 -0.59 8.85
N HIS A 54 4.32 -1.16 8.41
CA HIS A 54 5.60 -1.00 9.08
C HIS A 54 6.05 0.47 9.10
N THR A 55 5.92 1.15 7.97
CA THR A 55 6.26 2.57 7.85
C THR A 55 5.37 3.46 8.72
N LEU A 56 4.06 3.17 8.82
CA LEU A 56 3.16 3.86 9.74
C LEU A 56 3.61 3.68 11.20
N ARG A 57 3.93 2.46 11.62
CA ARG A 57 4.43 2.20 12.98
C ARG A 57 5.74 2.95 13.26
N LEU A 58 6.62 3.03 12.26
CA LEU A 58 7.86 3.81 12.38
C LEU A 58 7.56 5.31 12.57
N LEU A 59 6.66 5.88 11.74
CA LEU A 59 6.31 7.30 11.78
C LEU A 59 5.62 7.72 13.08
N TYR A 60 4.72 6.89 13.60
CA TYR A 60 3.93 7.21 14.79
C TYR A 60 4.56 6.70 16.10
N GLY A 61 5.56 5.82 16.03
CA GLY A 61 6.31 5.32 17.18
C GLY A 61 5.39 4.79 18.28
N SER A 62 5.52 5.34 19.50
CA SER A 62 4.70 4.96 20.65
C SER A 62 3.22 5.33 20.55
N GLN A 63 2.86 6.20 19.59
CA GLN A 63 1.46 6.57 19.33
C GLN A 63 0.78 5.63 18.33
N ALA A 64 1.52 4.72 17.69
CA ALA A 64 0.94 3.76 16.76
C ALA A 64 -0.07 2.86 17.51
N PRO A 65 -1.26 2.61 16.92
CA PRO A 65 -2.19 1.61 17.42
C PRO A 65 -1.53 0.25 17.67
N THR A 66 -1.82 -0.33 18.83
CA THR A 66 -1.36 -1.67 19.22
C THR A 66 -2.56 -2.52 19.65
N ALA A 67 -2.40 -3.84 19.61
CA ALA A 67 -3.44 -4.73 20.14
C ALA A 67 -3.72 -4.45 21.63
N ASP A 68 -2.70 -4.03 22.38
CA ASP A 68 -2.77 -3.82 23.82
C ASP A 68 -3.56 -2.57 24.22
N ASN A 69 -3.58 -1.53 23.38
CA ASN A 69 -4.31 -0.29 23.66
C ASN A 69 -5.71 -0.25 23.03
N GLY A 70 -6.08 -1.28 22.25
CA GLY A 70 -7.38 -1.37 21.57
C GLY A 70 -7.64 -0.29 20.52
N ALA A 71 -6.63 0.52 20.17
CA ALA A 71 -6.76 1.54 19.15
C ALA A 71 -6.70 0.91 17.75
N MET A 72 -7.27 1.60 16.77
CA MET A 72 -7.27 1.19 15.38
C MET A 72 -6.80 2.34 14.49
N TRP A 73 -6.14 2.00 13.38
CA TRP A 73 -5.92 2.95 12.30
C TRP A 73 -7.25 3.35 11.70
N ALA A 74 -7.40 4.64 11.40
CA ALA A 74 -8.56 5.19 10.74
C ALA A 74 -8.10 6.13 9.62
N THR A 75 -8.88 6.18 8.54
CA THR A 75 -8.74 7.18 7.49
C THR A 75 -9.79 8.26 7.68
N THR A 76 -9.37 9.50 7.48
CA THR A 76 -10.24 10.67 7.49
C THR A 76 -10.21 11.31 6.11
N GLU A 77 -11.38 11.51 5.51
CA GLU A 77 -11.51 12.38 4.35
C GLU A 77 -11.32 13.83 4.79
N LEU A 78 -10.24 14.47 4.35
CA LEU A 78 -10.02 15.90 4.60
C LEU A 78 -11.01 16.77 3.82
N THR A 79 -11.36 16.32 2.61
CA THR A 79 -12.37 16.95 1.76
C THR A 79 -13.53 15.98 1.58
N PRO A 80 -14.76 16.33 2.00
CA PRO A 80 -15.91 15.45 1.84
C PRO A 80 -16.12 15.03 0.38
N GLY A 81 -16.23 13.73 0.14
CA GLY A 81 -16.47 13.16 -1.19
C GLY A 81 -15.21 12.92 -2.02
N ALA A 82 -14.01 13.17 -1.47
CA ALA A 82 -12.76 12.88 -2.18
C ALA A 82 -12.65 11.40 -2.60
N PHE A 83 -12.99 10.47 -1.70
CA PHE A 83 -12.99 9.04 -2.02
C PHE A 83 -14.13 8.62 -2.97
N ALA A 84 -15.20 9.39 -3.08
CA ALA A 84 -16.22 9.14 -4.10
C ALA A 84 -15.76 9.61 -5.48
N ALA A 85 -14.96 10.67 -5.54
CA ALA A 85 -14.38 11.19 -6.77
C ALA A 85 -13.19 10.36 -7.29
N ASP A 86 -12.46 9.69 -6.39
CA ASP A 86 -11.36 8.78 -6.73
C ASP A 86 -11.53 7.40 -6.06
N PRO A 87 -12.21 6.45 -6.74
CA PRO A 87 -12.40 5.09 -6.22
C PRO A 87 -11.09 4.31 -6.04
N ALA A 88 -10.02 4.62 -6.79
CA ALA A 88 -8.75 3.94 -6.67
C ALA A 88 -8.00 4.38 -5.41
N GLU A 89 -8.00 5.68 -5.10
CA GLU A 89 -7.50 6.20 -3.82
C GLU A 89 -8.32 5.66 -2.65
N ALA A 90 -9.65 5.62 -2.78
CA ALA A 90 -10.53 5.05 -1.77
C ALA A 90 -10.20 3.57 -1.49
N PHE A 91 -9.97 2.77 -2.54
CA PHE A 91 -9.48 1.39 -2.40
C PHE A 91 -8.15 1.36 -1.64
N ALA A 92 -7.15 2.13 -2.08
CA ALA A 92 -5.80 2.10 -1.52
C ALA A 92 -5.80 2.39 -0.02
N MET A 93 -6.50 3.46 0.39
CA MET A 93 -6.57 3.88 1.79
C MET A 93 -7.34 2.88 2.64
N ARG A 94 -8.48 2.37 2.16
CA ARG A 94 -9.27 1.35 2.88
C ARG A 94 -8.53 0.03 3.00
N PHE A 95 -7.84 -0.41 1.94
CA PHE A 95 -7.07 -1.64 1.95
C PHE A 95 -5.91 -1.54 2.94
N LEU A 96 -5.16 -0.44 2.93
CA LEU A 96 -4.05 -0.24 3.86
C LEU A 96 -4.52 -0.19 5.31
N VAL A 97 -5.64 0.50 5.61
CA VAL A 97 -6.21 0.56 6.96
C VAL A 97 -6.69 -0.82 7.43
N ALA A 98 -7.47 -1.51 6.60
CA ALA A 98 -7.95 -2.86 6.91
C ALA A 98 -6.76 -3.79 7.20
N TYR A 99 -5.73 -3.77 6.35
CA TYR A 99 -4.52 -4.56 6.53
C TYR A 99 -3.79 -4.19 7.83
N SER A 100 -3.62 -2.90 8.10
CA SER A 100 -2.94 -2.39 9.30
C SER A 100 -3.66 -2.77 10.60
N ASN A 101 -4.98 -2.97 10.53
CA ASN A 101 -5.83 -3.41 11.63
C ASN A 101 -6.01 -4.93 11.71
N GLY A 102 -5.43 -5.70 10.77
CA GLY A 102 -5.57 -7.16 10.71
C GLY A 102 -6.92 -7.66 10.17
N ASP A 103 -7.70 -6.79 9.54
CA ASP A 103 -8.99 -7.14 8.93
C ASP A 103 -8.79 -7.71 7.52
N THR A 104 -8.41 -8.99 7.48
CA THR A 104 -8.12 -9.71 6.23
C THR A 104 -9.36 -9.95 5.39
N ASP A 105 -10.54 -10.05 6.01
CA ASP A 105 -11.81 -10.26 5.30
C ASP A 105 -12.17 -9.02 4.49
N THR A 106 -11.99 -7.83 5.07
CA THR A 106 -12.16 -6.56 4.34
C THR A 106 -11.10 -6.41 3.26
N CYS A 107 -9.83 -6.78 3.50
CA CYS A 107 -8.80 -6.76 2.45
C CYS A 107 -9.21 -7.59 1.23
N LEU A 108 -9.66 -8.83 1.46
CA LEU A 108 -10.10 -9.72 0.39
C LEU A 108 -11.33 -9.16 -0.34
N ALA A 109 -12.34 -8.68 0.41
CA ALA A 109 -13.55 -8.10 -0.17
C ALA A 109 -13.26 -6.87 -1.05
N LEU A 110 -12.36 -5.99 -0.62
CA LEU A 110 -11.92 -4.83 -1.40
C LEU A 110 -11.22 -5.27 -2.69
N PHE A 111 -10.31 -6.24 -2.61
CA PHE A 111 -9.58 -6.76 -3.76
C PHE A 111 -10.51 -7.40 -4.78
N GLU A 112 -11.43 -8.26 -4.33
CA GLU A 112 -12.44 -8.86 -5.20
C GLU A 112 -13.36 -7.83 -5.85
N THR A 113 -13.71 -6.77 -5.11
CA THR A 113 -14.55 -5.69 -5.64
C THR A 113 -13.81 -4.95 -6.76
N ALA A 114 -12.53 -4.65 -6.58
CA ALA A 114 -11.71 -4.04 -7.63
C ALA A 114 -11.60 -4.94 -8.87
N LEU A 115 -11.43 -6.25 -8.70
CA LEU A 115 -11.43 -7.22 -9.80
C LEU A 115 -12.77 -7.23 -10.56
N LYS A 116 -13.90 -7.23 -9.84
CA LYS A 116 -15.25 -7.26 -10.42
C LYS A 116 -15.61 -5.95 -11.14
N ALA A 117 -15.01 -4.83 -10.74
CA ALA A 117 -15.22 -3.51 -11.36
C ALA A 117 -14.57 -3.38 -12.75
N GLY A 118 -13.63 -4.26 -13.10
CA GLY A 118 -12.98 -4.33 -14.42
C GLY A 118 -11.49 -4.01 -14.39
N GLY A 119 -10.80 -4.32 -15.50
CA GLY A 119 -9.33 -4.26 -15.57
C GLY A 119 -8.73 -2.88 -15.31
N GLU A 120 -9.34 -1.81 -15.82
CA GLU A 120 -8.84 -0.44 -15.61
C GLU A 120 -8.95 0.00 -14.15
N GLN A 121 -10.11 -0.22 -13.52
CA GLN A 121 -10.31 0.09 -12.10
C GLN A 121 -9.38 -0.75 -11.22
N TYR A 122 -9.22 -2.04 -11.53
CA TYR A 122 -8.31 -2.92 -10.83
C TYR A 122 -6.86 -2.42 -10.89
N VAL A 123 -6.35 -2.12 -12.08
CA VAL A 123 -4.98 -1.59 -12.26
C VAL A 123 -4.81 -0.27 -11.53
N SER A 124 -5.74 0.67 -11.69
CA SER A 124 -5.71 1.96 -10.99
C SER A 124 -5.68 1.79 -9.47
N SER A 125 -6.44 0.84 -8.93
CA SER A 125 -6.49 0.54 -7.49
C SER A 125 -5.16 0.00 -6.95
N VAL A 126 -4.51 -0.91 -7.68
CA VAL A 126 -3.19 -1.45 -7.31
C VAL A 126 -2.12 -0.35 -7.40
N CYS A 127 -2.14 0.47 -8.45
CA CYS A 127 -1.23 1.61 -8.61
C CYS A 127 -1.41 2.65 -7.50
N ALA A 128 -2.65 2.94 -7.10
CA ALA A 128 -2.96 3.85 -6.00
C ALA A 128 -2.44 3.31 -4.67
N LEU A 129 -2.56 2.00 -4.41
CA LEU A 129 -1.99 1.37 -3.21
C LEU A 129 -0.47 1.50 -3.17
N LEU A 130 0.22 1.18 -4.27
CA LEU A 130 1.67 1.36 -4.39
C LEU A 130 2.07 2.82 -4.12
N THR A 131 1.34 3.76 -4.71
CA THR A 131 1.61 5.20 -4.57
C THR A 131 1.39 5.68 -3.13
N ALA A 132 0.32 5.24 -2.47
CA ALA A 132 0.05 5.57 -1.08
C ALA A 132 1.18 5.08 -0.15
N VAL A 133 1.62 3.83 -0.33
CA VAL A 133 2.74 3.27 0.45
C VAL A 133 4.06 3.96 0.11
N ALA A 134 4.33 4.26 -1.16
CA ALA A 134 5.53 4.99 -1.57
C ALA A 134 5.60 6.39 -0.95
N LYS A 135 4.47 7.11 -0.85
CA LYS A 135 4.38 8.41 -0.17
C LYS A 135 4.71 8.28 1.33
N LEU A 136 4.23 7.24 2.00
CA LEU A 136 4.58 6.97 3.40
C LEU A 136 6.08 6.67 3.56
N VAL A 137 6.65 5.85 2.67
CA VAL A 137 8.08 5.53 2.68
C VAL A 137 8.91 6.78 2.46
N ARG A 138 8.55 7.62 1.50
CA ARG A 138 9.21 8.91 1.27
C ARG A 138 9.17 9.79 2.51
N LEU A 139 7.99 9.95 3.14
CA LEU A 139 7.85 10.72 4.37
C LEU A 139 8.78 10.19 5.47
N ALA A 140 8.84 8.87 5.67
CA ALA A 140 9.74 8.29 6.66
C ALA A 140 11.22 8.52 6.33
N LEU A 141 11.63 8.48 5.06
CA LEU A 141 12.99 8.82 4.65
C LEU A 141 13.32 10.29 4.95
N ASP A 142 12.38 11.20 4.69
CA ASP A 142 12.55 12.63 4.93
C ASP A 142 12.64 12.93 6.44
N GLU A 143 11.79 12.30 7.25
CA GLU A 143 11.82 12.38 8.72
C GLU A 143 13.13 11.82 9.29
N LYS A 144 13.64 10.73 8.72
CA LYS A 144 14.94 10.15 9.08
C LYS A 144 16.10 11.08 8.71
N ALA A 145 16.09 11.66 7.52
CA ALA A 145 17.09 12.63 7.09
C ALA A 145 17.09 13.89 7.97
N ALA A 146 15.93 14.27 8.49
CA ALA A 146 15.78 15.37 9.43
C ALA A 146 16.09 15.01 10.90
N GLY A 147 16.45 13.76 11.20
CA GLY A 147 16.80 13.29 12.55
C GLY A 147 15.60 13.14 13.51
N ARG A 148 14.36 13.09 12.99
CA ARG A 148 13.14 12.91 13.78
C ARG A 148 12.73 11.45 13.96
N LEU A 149 13.28 10.55 13.14
CA LEU A 149 13.18 9.10 13.30
C LEU A 149 14.52 8.48 13.71
N PRO A 150 14.51 7.37 14.47
CA PRO A 150 15.72 6.65 14.83
C PRO A 150 16.49 6.13 13.59
N ALA A 151 17.80 5.99 13.75
CA ALA A 151 18.72 5.52 12.71
C ALA A 151 18.51 4.04 12.35
#